data_AF-A0A1V4VD62-F1
#
_entry.id   AF-A0A1V4VD62-F1
#
_cell.length_a   1.000
_cell.length_b   1.000
_cell.length_c   1.000
_cell.angle_alpha   90.00
_cell.angle_beta   90.00
_cell.angle_gamma   90.00
#
_symmetry.space_group_name_H-M   'P 1'
#
loop_
_entity.id
_entity.type
_entity.pdbx_description
1 polymer ?
#
loop_
_entity_poly.entity_id
_entity_poly.type
_entity_poly.pdbx_seq_one_letter_code
_entity_poly.pdbx_strand_id
1 'polypeptide(L)' 'MTRGERIINEQSREEMQDILAEIQSGEFAREWILESQAGLPMKKSLEKMESEHPIEEVGAQLRAMMPWLEKK' A
#
# COMPACT_ATOMS: atom_id res chain seq x y z
N MET A 1 6.11 -22.57 -9.17
CA MET A 1 5.51 -21.70 -10.20
C MET A 1 4.00 -21.86 -10.37
N THR A 2 3.34 -22.88 -9.80
CA THR A 2 1.93 -23.22 -10.11
C THR A 2 0.84 -22.44 -9.36
N ARG A 3 1.18 -21.55 -8.43
CA ARG A 3 0.18 -20.83 -7.60
C ARG A 3 0.12 -19.33 -7.89
N GLY A 4 1.11 -18.77 -8.59
CA GLY A 4 1.21 -17.34 -8.86
C GLY A 4 0.01 -16.82 -9.67
N GLU A 5 -0.31 -17.50 -10.77
CA GLU A 5 -1.43 -17.14 -11.65
C GLU A 5 -2.81 -17.26 -10.99
N ARG A 6 -2.91 -18.02 -9.88
CA ARG A 6 -4.15 -18.10 -9.10
C ARG A 6 -4.40 -16.85 -8.26
N ILE A 7 -3.33 -16.12 -7.92
CA ILE A 7 -3.39 -14.92 -7.08
C ILE A 7 -3.31 -13.68 -7.97
N ILE A 8 -2.35 -13.63 -8.89
CA ILE A 8 -2.22 -12.57 -9.89
C ILE A 8 -2.86 -13.09 -11.18
N ASN A 9 -4.16 -12.88 -11.28
CA ASN A 9 -5.01 -13.37 -12.37
C ASN A 9 -5.33 -12.23 -13.36
N GLU A 10 -6.25 -12.49 -14.31
CA GLU A 10 -6.64 -11.49 -15.30
C GLU A 10 -7.25 -10.24 -14.67
N GLN A 11 -8.08 -10.40 -13.63
CA GLN A 11 -8.67 -9.27 -12.91
C GLN A 11 -7.59 -8.37 -12.29
N SER A 12 -6.53 -8.97 -11.74
CA SER A 12 -5.39 -8.18 -11.23
C SER A 12 -4.70 -7.39 -12.34
N ARG A 13 -4.67 -7.90 -13.57
CA ARG A 13 -4.06 -7.21 -14.72
C ARG A 13 -4.96 -6.11 -15.26
N GLU A 14 -6.27 -6.35 -15.32
CA GLU A 14 -7.28 -5.35 -15.71
C GLU A 14 -7.20 -4.14 -14.77
N GLU A 15 -7.23 -4.36 -13.46
CA GLU A 15 -7.11 -3.27 -12.47
C GLU A 15 -5.78 -2.51 -12.58
N MET A 16 -4.67 -3.19 -12.89
CA MET A 16 -3.40 -2.50 -13.13
C MET A 16 -3.43 -1.60 -14.37
N GLN A 17 -4.19 -1.97 -15.41
CA GLN A 17 -4.36 -1.16 -16.62
C GLN A 17 -5.26 0.05 -16.35
N ASP A 18 -6.32 -0.13 -15.57
CA ASP A 18 -7.23 0.95 -15.19
C ASP A 18 -6.53 2.00 -14.34
N ILE A 19 -5.77 1.58 -13.32
CA ILE A 19 -4.92 2.47 -12.52
C ILE A 19 -3.92 3.24 -13.42
N LEU A 20 -3.33 2.58 -14.41
CA LEU A 20 -2.43 3.25 -15.35
C LEU A 20 -3.19 4.29 -16.20
N ALA A 21 -4.41 4.00 -16.63
CA ALA A 21 -5.24 4.93 -17.37
C ALA A 21 -5.63 6.16 -16.54
N GLU A 22 -5.95 5.98 -15.25
CA GLU A 22 -6.22 7.06 -14.29
C GLU A 22 -5.00 7.96 -14.08
N ILE A 23 -3.80 7.38 -14.04
CA ILE A 23 -2.54 8.13 -13.98
C ILE A 23 -2.32 8.93 -15.26
N GLN A 24 -2.49 8.31 -16.43
CA GLN A 24 -2.26 8.94 -17.73
C GLN A 24 -3.29 10.03 -18.04
N SER A 25 -4.54 9.87 -17.61
CA SER A 25 -5.60 10.88 -17.72
C SER A 25 -5.42 12.04 -16.74
N GLY A 26 -4.51 11.90 -15.78
CA GLY A 26 -4.25 12.84 -14.70
C GLY A 26 -5.35 12.87 -13.62
N GLU A 27 -6.26 11.91 -13.63
CA GLU A 27 -7.31 11.76 -12.61
C GLU A 27 -6.72 11.56 -11.23
N PHE A 28 -5.84 10.58 -11.09
CA PHE A 28 -5.08 10.34 -9.86
C PHE A 28 -4.36 11.61 -9.37
N ALA A 29 -3.76 12.38 -10.27
CA ALA A 29 -3.06 13.62 -9.91
C ALA A 29 -4.02 14.69 -9.38
N ARG A 30 -5.21 14.84 -9.96
CA ARG A 30 -6.24 15.78 -9.49
C ARG A 30 -6.75 15.40 -8.11
N GLU A 31 -7.06 14.12 -7.90
CA GLU A 31 -7.49 13.60 -6.60
C GLU A 31 -6.43 13.84 -5.52
N TRP A 32 -5.17 13.53 -5.84
CA TRP A 32 -4.06 13.71 -4.91
C TRP A 32 -3.84 15.18 -4.52
N ILE A 33 -3.96 16.11 -5.48
CA ILE A 33 -3.85 17.54 -5.20
C ILE A 33 -5.00 18.00 -4.28
N LEU A 34 -6.23 17.57 -4.53
CA LEU A 34 -7.39 17.92 -3.72
C LEU A 34 -7.27 17.37 -2.30
N GLU A 35 -6.88 16.11 -2.15
CA GLU A 35 -6.63 15.46 -0.86
C GLU A 35 -5.54 16.20 -0.06
N SER A 36 -4.46 16.61 -0.73
CA SER A 36 -3.39 17.41 -0.13
C SER A 36 -3.88 18.78 0.34
N GLN A 37 -4.68 19.47 -0.48
CA GLN A 37 -5.30 20.76 -0.13
C GLN A 37 -6.29 20.62 1.04
N ALA A 38 -6.98 19.48 1.14
CA ALA A 38 -7.88 19.13 2.24
C ALA A 38 -7.15 18.71 3.52
N GLY A 39 -5.81 18.64 3.52
CA GLY A 39 -5.01 18.30 4.69
C GLY A 39 -4.81 16.80 4.93
N LEU A 40 -4.91 15.99 3.87
CA LEU A 40 -4.62 14.55 3.85
C LEU A 40 -5.50 13.66 4.76
N PRO A 41 -6.83 13.87 4.85
CA PRO A 41 -7.70 13.09 5.73
C PRO A 41 -7.75 11.59 5.41
N MET A 42 -7.90 11.22 4.13
CA MET A 42 -7.91 9.81 3.70
C MET A 42 -6.57 9.15 3.94
N LYS A 43 -5.48 9.81 3.55
CA LYS A 43 -4.13 9.28 3.78
C LYS A 43 -3.90 9.00 5.27
N LYS A 44 -4.19 9.95 6.16
CA LYS A 44 -3.99 9.78 7.61
C LYS A 44 -4.85 8.65 8.18
N SER A 45 -6.06 8.48 7.66
CA SER A 45 -6.94 7.37 8.05
C SER A 45 -6.33 6.02 7.65
N LEU A 46 -5.87 5.91 6.40
CA LEU A 46 -5.18 4.71 5.89
C LEU A 46 -3.92 4.41 6.72
N GLU A 47 -3.05 5.39 6.95
CA GLU A 47 -1.84 5.22 7.77
C GLU A 47 -2.16 4.73 9.18
N LYS A 48 -3.22 5.27 9.80
CA LYS A 48 -3.67 4.80 11.11
C LYS A 48 -4.09 3.33 11.07
N MET A 49 -4.96 2.96 10.13
CA MET A 49 -5.41 1.57 9.99
C MET A 49 -4.26 0.60 9.70
N GLU A 50 -3.31 1.00 8.86
CA GLU A 50 -2.12 0.21 8.55
C GLU A 50 -1.23 0.05 9.79
N SER A 51 -1.03 1.11 10.58
CA SER A 51 -0.24 1.07 11.81
C SER A 51 -0.85 0.18 12.91
N GLU A 52 -2.18 0.03 12.89
CA GLU A 52 -2.93 -0.81 13.82
C GLU A 52 -3.05 -2.27 13.35
N HIS A 53 -2.53 -2.60 12.15
CA HIS A 53 -2.62 -3.95 11.62
C HIS A 53 -1.79 -4.94 12.45
N PRO A 54 -2.32 -6.13 12.82
CA PRO A 54 -1.61 -7.09 13.70
C PRO A 54 -0.21 -7.52 13.22
N ILE A 55 0.05 -7.40 11.91
CA ILE A 55 1.37 -7.67 11.32
C ILE A 55 2.46 -6.76 11.90
N GLU A 56 2.13 -5.53 12.30
CA GLU A 56 3.09 -4.58 12.84
C GLU A 56 3.48 -4.96 14.27
N GLU A 57 2.52 -5.35 15.11
CA GLU A 57 2.78 -5.81 16.47
C GLU A 57 3.65 -7.08 16.48
N VAL A 58 3.22 -8.11 15.75
CA VAL A 58 3.95 -9.39 15.68
C VAL A 58 5.30 -9.18 14.99
N GLY A 59 5.32 -8.41 13.91
CA GLY A 59 6.53 -8.11 13.16
C GLY A 59 7.58 -7.38 14.00
N ALA A 60 7.16 -6.41 14.83
CA ALA A 60 8.07 -5.69 15.72
C ALA A 60 8.73 -6.62 16.74
N GLN A 61 7.95 -7.50 17.38
CA GLN A 61 8.46 -8.47 18.35
C GLN A 61 9.47 -9.42 17.70
N LEU A 62 9.13 -9.98 16.53
CA LEU A 62 10.01 -10.87 15.80
C LEU A 62 11.30 -10.16 15.38
N ARG A 63 11.20 -8.96 14.82
CA ARG A 63 12.37 -8.17 14.41
C ARG A 63 13.28 -7.79 15.59
N ALA A 64 12.73 -7.54 16.78
CA ALA A 64 13.52 -7.27 17.99
C ALA A 64 14.37 -8.49 18.43
N MET A 65 13.94 -9.71 18.10
CA MET A 65 14.69 -10.94 18.37
C MET A 65 15.75 -11.25 17.31
N MET A 66 15.86 -10.43 16.26
CA MET A 66 16.82 -10.59 15.17
C MET A 66 18.00 -9.64 15.35
N PRO A 67 19.04 -10.02 16.14
CA PRO A 67 20.16 -9.12 16.46
C PRO A 67 20.95 -8.64 15.24
N TRP A 68 20.83 -9.32 14.10
CA TRP A 68 21.45 -8.89 12.83
C TRP A 68 20.68 -7.77 12.11
N LEU A 69 19.46 -7.45 12.56
CA LEU A 69 18.67 -6.31 12.06
C LEU A 69 18.94 -5.02 12.83
N GLU A 70 19.67 -5.07 13.95
CA GLU A 70 20.13 -3.85 14.62
C GLU A 70 21.02 -3.06 13.64
N LYS A 71 20.57 -1.86 13.27
CA LYS A 71 21.44 -0.91 12.57
C LYS A 71 22.66 -0.63 13.46
N LYS A 72 23.84 -0.76 12.90
CA LYS A 72 25.06 -0.16 13.46
C LYS A 72 24.89 1.35 13.61
#